data_AF-A0A5K0WBM5-F1
#
_entry.id   AF-A0A5K0WBM5-F1
#
_cell.length_a   1.000
_cell.length_b   1.000
_cell.length_c   1.000
_cell.angle_alpha   90.00
_cell.angle_beta   90.00
_cell.angle_gamma   90.00
#
_symmetry.space_group_name_H-M   'P 1'
#
loop_
_entity.id
_entity.type
_entity.pdbx_description
1 polymer ?
#
loop_
_entity_poly.entity_id
_entity_poly.type
_entity_poly.pdbx_seq_one_letter_code
_entity_poly.pdbx_strand_id
1 'polypeptide(L)' 'DLKLPLDGASWAEEDLKDPKKLFEMTTLLNAQREMADKILDAQWETKWRQDK' A
#
# COMPACT_ATOMS: atom_id res chain seq x y z
N ASP A 1 11.27 4.19 -6.80
CA ASP A 1 10.17 3.28 -6.43
C ASP A 1 10.08 3.07 -4.94
N LEU A 2 8.88 3.24 -4.39
CA LEU A 2 8.58 2.92 -3.00
C LEU A 2 8.29 1.42 -2.90
N LYS A 3 9.14 0.66 -2.21
CA LYS A 3 8.88 -0.77 -1.96
C LYS A 3 7.88 -0.90 -0.82
N LEU A 4 6.74 -1.51 -1.11
CA LEU A 4 5.70 -1.76 -0.13
C LEU A 4 5.84 -3.14 0.51
N PRO A 5 5.58 -3.28 1.83
CA PRO A 5 5.80 -4.53 2.56
C PRO A 5 4.72 -5.60 2.37
N LEU A 6 3.49 -5.23 2.00
CA LEU A 6 2.39 -6.16 1.75
C LEU A 6 1.99 -6.17 0.28
N ASP A 7 1.76 -7.36 -0.28
CA ASP A 7 1.19 -7.56 -1.62
C ASP A 7 -0.01 -8.53 -1.52
N GLY A 8 -0.94 -8.47 -2.47
CA GLY A 8 -2.03 -9.45 -2.58
C GLY A 8 -1.52 -10.89 -2.70
N ALA A 9 -0.33 -11.06 -3.29
CA ALA A 9 0.37 -12.33 -3.37
C ALA A 9 0.94 -12.83 -2.01
N SER A 10 0.91 -12.01 -0.95
CA SER A 10 1.35 -12.40 0.40
C SER A 10 0.32 -13.26 1.16
N TRP A 11 -0.86 -13.49 0.59
CA TRP A 11 -1.95 -14.24 1.21
C TRP A 11 -2.21 -15.56 0.47
N ALA A 12 -2.45 -16.64 1.19
CA ALA A 12 -2.82 -17.92 0.59
C ALA A 12 -4.26 -17.83 0.05
N GLU A 13 -4.53 -18.39 -1.14
CA GLU A 13 -5.89 -18.46 -1.69
C GLU A 13 -6.88 -19.14 -0.74
N GLU A 14 -6.40 -20.07 0.10
CA GLU A 14 -7.22 -20.75 1.10
C GLU A 14 -7.67 -19.82 2.23
N ASP A 15 -6.84 -18.84 2.60
CA ASP A 15 -7.18 -17.83 3.59
C ASP A 15 -8.20 -16.82 3.05
N LEU A 16 -8.22 -16.59 1.74
CA LEU A 16 -9.17 -15.68 1.07
C LEU A 16 -10.58 -16.28 0.92
N LYS A 17 -10.76 -17.57 1.23
CA LYS A 17 -12.09 -18.20 1.30
C LYS A 17 -12.87 -17.76 2.54
N ASP A 18 -12.18 -17.29 3.58
CA ASP A 18 -12.83 -16.69 4.74
C ASP A 18 -13.15 -15.21 4.45
N PRO A 19 -14.44 -14.82 4.40
CA PRO A 19 -14.83 -13.43 4.11
C PRO A 19 -14.26 -12.42 5.12
N LYS A 20 -13.99 -12.85 6.37
CA LYS A 20 -13.38 -12.00 7.38
C LYS A 20 -11.91 -11.71 7.04
N LYS A 21 -11.15 -12.74 6.68
CA LYS A 21 -9.75 -12.59 6.26
C LYS A 21 -9.62 -11.79 4.98
N LEU A 22 -10.52 -12.00 4.02
CA LEU A 22 -10.59 -11.21 2.79
C LEU A 22 -10.80 -9.71 3.09
N PHE A 23 -11.69 -9.39 4.02
CA PHE A 23 -11.95 -8.02 4.44
C PHE A 23 -10.73 -7.39 5.14
N GLU A 24 -10.08 -8.13 6.04
CA GLU A 24 -8.85 -7.70 6.71
C GLU A 24 -7.72 -7.43 5.71
N MET A 25 -7.46 -8.34 4.76
CA MET A 25 -6.49 -8.14 3.69
C MET A 25 -6.81 -6.87 2.90
N THR A 26 -8.04 -6.72 2.45
CA THR A 26 -8.45 -5.57 1.62
C THR A 26 -8.24 -4.26 2.38
N THR A 27 -8.56 -4.24 3.67
CA THR A 27 -8.39 -3.07 4.54
C THR A 27 -6.91 -2.72 4.70
N LEU A 28 -6.05 -3.70 4.98
CA LEU A 28 -4.61 -3.49 5.16
C LEU A 28 -3.93 -3.05 3.86
N LEU A 29 -4.28 -3.66 2.73
CA LEU A 29 -3.75 -3.27 1.42
C LEU A 29 -4.17 -1.85 1.04
N ASN A 30 -5.43 -1.47 1.29
CA ASN A 30 -5.89 -0.10 1.06
C ASN A 30 -5.16 0.90 1.95
N ALA A 31 -5.01 0.61 3.26
CA ALA A 31 -4.30 1.49 4.17
C ALA A 31 -2.83 1.69 3.75
N GLN A 32 -2.16 0.61 3.33
CA GLN A 32 -0.79 0.69 2.83
C GLN A 32 -0.70 1.55 1.55
N ARG A 33 -1.66 1.42 0.63
CA ARG A 33 -1.71 2.22 -0.60
C ARG A 33 -1.90 3.70 -0.29
N GLU A 34 -2.80 4.04 0.62
CA GLU A 34 -3.03 5.43 1.02
C GLU A 34 -1.79 6.06 1.65
N MET A 35 -1.07 5.32 2.50
CA MET A 35 0.20 5.78 3.05
C MET A 35 1.28 5.92 1.98
N ALA A 36 1.34 4.99 1.02
CA ALA A 36 2.28 5.02 -0.08
C ALA A 36 2.10 6.27 -0.96
N ASP A 37 0.85 6.58 -1.31
CA ASP A 37 0.51 7.75 -2.13
C ASP A 37 0.92 9.04 -1.41
N LYS A 38 0.61 9.17 -0.10
CA LYS A 38 1.04 10.32 0.71
C LYS A 38 2.56 10.50 0.77
N ILE A 39 3.30 9.40 0.86
CA ILE A 39 4.78 9.43 0.86
C ILE A 39 5.30 9.87 -0.50
N LEU A 40 4.72 9.36 -1.59
CA LEU A 40 5.11 9.73 -2.95
C LEU A 40 4.83 11.20 -3.24
N ASP A 41 3.68 11.73 -2.82
CA ASP A 41 3.33 13.14 -2.95
C ASP A 41 4.34 14.03 -2.20
N ALA A 42 4.69 13.67 -0.97
CA ALA A 42 5.67 14.40 -0.18
C ALA A 42 7.09 14.35 -0.79
N GLN A 43 7.48 13.19 -1.35
CA GLN A 43 8.74 13.04 -2.08
C GLN A 43 8.77 13.91 -3.34
N TRP A 44 7.66 13.94 -4.09
CA TRP A 44 7.53 14.77 -5.29
C TRP A 44 7.62 16.25 -4.95
N GLU A 45 6.90 16.71 -3.92
CA GLU A 45 6.92 18.11 -3.51
C GLU A 45 8.32 18.54 -3.03
N THR A 46 9.00 17.68 -2.27
CA THR A 46 10.39 17.93 -1.84
C THR A 46 11.32 18.06 -3.03
N LYS A 47 11.23 17.16 -4.00
CA LYS A 47 12.04 17.20 -5.22
C LYS A 47 11.76 18.46 -6.04
N TRP A 48 10.49 18.83 -6.19
CA TRP A 48 10.08 20.04 -6.91
C TRP A 48 10.64 21.31 -6.27
N ARG A 49 10.71 21.38 -4.93
CA ARG A 49 11.33 22.51 -4.22
C ARG A 49 12.86 22.54 -4.35
N GLN A 50 13.51 21.39 -4.52
CA GLN A 50 14.97 21.29 -4.70
C GLN A 50 15.42 21.60 -6.13
N ASP A 51 14.60 21.30 -7.13
CA ASP A 51 14.88 21.59 -8.56
C ASP A 51 14.58 23.06 -8.94
N LYS A 52 14.06 23.87 -8.01
CA LYS A 52 13.69 25.28 -8.15
C LYS A 52 14.85 26.22 -7.82
#